data_AF-A0A9P8IQT2-F1
#
_entry.id   AF-A0A9P8IQT2-F1
#
_cell.length_a   1.000
_cell.length_b   1.000
_cell.length_c   1.000
_cell.angle_alpha   90.00
_cell.angle_beta   90.00
_cell.angle_gamma   90.00
#
_symmetry.space_group_name_H-M   'P 1'
#
loop_
_entity.id
_entity.type
_entity.pdbx_description
1 polymer ?
#
loop_
_entity_poly.entity_id
_entity_poly.type
_entity_poly.pdbx_seq_one_letter_code
_entity_poly.pdbx_strand_id
1 'polypeptide(L)'
;MEGERLLEKLWREPTEENLQCLQCQKSFKGSPLIRTFRIEQAGSRRPGSSAVVSTSRGHIILFDRHMDCAVSSKILFSAVSHVWDPNISKAQQQQKAVPEAPEAARRVLDISARISNEIERPGYEARELWLDYINVPQWSDALRSNILPIVDKLFNTAETTVLCFYDVAPNVVNELYKDERTPERLSSVISVCNSKYFKRVWTAMEFIRSERARTMISNYTYFPDLDDPAFLGQIFKAWKDEVRQHRKVHDLERKVQMGKNQVPWSLGTLRQAKLLKRMNFAMATALLCKRGCRDRMDFLHALRGIVRARSFRPNSSDFKTEYYRTAWECLKVGDYSPLLITPFMGAIERRGPGHWSEFGYSDVFTWQLGQEVNPPTLGKYTTLDDSEQRVTLHVEDIGTVSIVGRPE
;
A
#
# COMPACT_ATOMS: atom_id res chain seq x y z
N MET A 1 -6.60 24.71 18.62
CA MET A 1 -7.35 23.46 18.85
C MET A 1 -6.34 22.34 18.96
N GLU A 2 -6.44 21.56 20.02
CA GLU A 2 -5.53 20.46 20.34
C GLU A 2 -6.29 19.35 21.07
N GLY A 3 -5.59 18.24 21.28
CA GLY A 3 -6.12 17.10 22.02
C GLY A 3 -7.31 16.46 21.34
N GLU A 4 -8.23 15.91 22.13
CA GLU A 4 -9.41 15.20 21.65
C GLU A 4 -10.28 16.02 20.69
N ARG A 5 -10.47 17.31 20.98
CA ARG A 5 -11.27 18.22 20.14
C ARG A 5 -10.74 18.31 18.70
N LEU A 6 -9.43 18.16 18.50
CA LEU A 6 -8.85 18.11 17.17
C LEU A 6 -9.30 16.85 16.42
N LEU A 7 -9.21 15.68 17.06
CA LEU A 7 -9.61 14.42 16.44
C LEU A 7 -11.11 14.39 16.19
N GLU A 8 -11.93 14.90 17.10
CA GLU A 8 -13.36 15.08 16.83
C GLU A 8 -13.60 15.93 15.58
N LYS A 9 -12.88 17.05 15.45
CA LYS A 9 -13.03 17.93 14.30
C LYS A 9 -12.60 17.30 12.99
N LEU A 10 -11.50 16.54 12.99
CA LEU A 10 -10.96 15.93 11.77
C LEU A 10 -11.66 14.62 11.41
N TRP A 11 -11.96 13.78 12.40
CA TRP A 11 -12.39 12.40 12.21
C TRP A 11 -13.90 12.18 12.32
N ARG A 12 -14.61 13.00 13.10
CA ARG A 12 -16.08 12.89 13.31
C ARG A 12 -16.87 13.95 12.55
N GLU A 13 -16.49 15.22 12.69
CA GLU A 13 -17.17 16.34 12.04
C GLU A 13 -16.59 16.60 10.67
N PRO A 14 -16.87 15.67 9.74
CA PRO A 14 -18.04 15.97 8.92
C PRO A 14 -18.95 14.78 8.61
N THR A 15 -20.25 15.08 8.44
CA THR A 15 -21.20 14.21 7.75
C THR A 15 -21.17 14.46 6.24
N GLU A 16 -21.46 13.44 5.43
CA GLU A 16 -21.38 13.52 3.96
C GLU A 16 -22.33 14.56 3.33
N GLU A 17 -23.41 14.91 4.02
CA GLU A 17 -24.41 15.89 3.58
C GLU A 17 -23.99 17.34 3.87
N ASN A 18 -23.18 17.55 4.91
CA ASN A 18 -22.71 18.88 5.32
C ASN A 18 -21.44 19.31 4.59
N LEU A 19 -20.80 18.41 3.85
CA LEU A 19 -19.66 18.71 3.01
C LEU A 19 -20.09 19.00 1.59
N GLN A 20 -19.47 20.00 0.98
CA GLN A 20 -19.62 20.32 -0.44
C GLN A 20 -18.27 20.27 -1.12
N CYS A 21 -18.25 19.70 -2.32
CA CYS A 21 -17.04 19.71 -3.14
C CYS A 21 -16.70 21.14 -3.53
N LEU A 22 -15.47 21.57 -3.24
CA LEU A 22 -14.97 22.91 -3.55
C LEU A 22 -15.09 23.28 -5.04
N GLN A 23 -15.07 22.29 -5.94
CA GLN A 23 -15.12 22.50 -7.38
C GLN A 23 -16.55 22.54 -7.94
N CYS A 24 -17.37 21.54 -7.62
CA CYS A 24 -18.70 21.39 -8.22
C CYS A 24 -19.86 21.78 -7.29
N GLN A 25 -19.56 22.13 -6.03
CA GLN A 25 -20.51 22.53 -4.99
C GLN A 25 -21.57 21.46 -4.63
N LYS A 26 -21.45 20.23 -5.14
CA LYS A 26 -22.32 19.10 -4.80
C LYS A 26 -21.87 18.41 -3.51
N SER A 27 -22.80 17.77 -2.82
CA SER A 27 -22.52 17.02 -1.59
C SER A 27 -21.76 15.71 -1.84
N PHE A 28 -21.28 15.08 -0.76
CA PHE A 28 -20.54 13.82 -0.81
C PHE A 28 -21.39 12.58 -0.54
N LYS A 29 -22.72 12.70 -0.53
CA LYS A 29 -23.63 11.59 -0.24
C LYS A 29 -23.37 10.39 -1.17
N GLY A 30 -22.95 9.25 -0.59
CA GLY A 30 -22.59 8.03 -1.33
C GLY A 30 -21.32 8.12 -2.18
N SER A 31 -20.66 9.27 -2.22
CA SER A 31 -19.47 9.54 -3.04
C SER A 31 -18.21 9.60 -2.17
N PRO A 32 -17.04 9.21 -2.71
CA PRO A 32 -15.78 9.35 -1.98
C PRO A 32 -15.42 10.82 -1.76
N LEU A 33 -15.05 11.15 -0.51
CA LEU A 33 -14.41 12.41 -0.15
C LEU A 33 -12.91 12.33 -0.38
N ILE A 34 -12.37 13.19 -1.25
CA ILE A 34 -10.94 13.45 -1.36
C ILE A 34 -10.65 14.79 -0.69
N ARG A 35 -10.29 14.71 0.58
CA ARG A 35 -9.77 15.84 1.33
C ARG A 35 -8.27 15.91 1.14
N THR A 36 -7.72 17.06 0.80
CA THR A 36 -6.29 17.35 0.91
C THR A 36 -6.09 18.48 1.93
N PHE A 37 -4.85 18.69 2.40
CA PHE A 37 -4.58 19.76 3.37
C PHE A 37 -3.27 20.51 3.11
N ARG A 38 -3.14 21.67 3.74
CA ARG A 38 -1.89 22.42 3.93
C ARG A 38 -1.76 22.82 5.39
N ILE A 39 -0.54 23.06 5.86
CA ILE A 39 -0.28 23.66 7.16
C ILE A 39 0.37 25.03 6.92
N GLU A 40 -0.30 26.09 7.36
CA GLU A 40 0.19 27.46 7.17
C GLU A 40 0.27 28.22 8.50
N GLN A 41 1.13 29.24 8.57
CA GLN A 41 1.25 30.07 9.77
C GLN A 41 0.02 30.99 9.96
N ALA A 42 -0.21 31.43 11.19
CA ALA A 42 -1.32 32.31 11.52
C ALA A 42 -1.21 33.67 10.79
N GLY A 43 -2.12 33.94 9.84
CA GLY A 43 -2.18 35.19 9.09
C GLY A 43 -2.50 35.04 7.59
N SER A 44 -2.29 33.86 7.01
CA SER A 44 -2.55 33.59 5.58
C SER A 44 -3.98 33.06 5.32
N ARG A 45 -5.01 33.84 5.64
CA ARG A 45 -6.38 33.46 5.20
C ARG A 45 -6.51 33.63 3.69
N ARG A 46 -6.38 32.54 2.94
CA ARG A 46 -6.72 32.50 1.51
C ARG A 46 -8.21 32.17 1.31
N PRO A 47 -8.93 32.88 0.43
CA PRO A 47 -10.23 32.42 -0.05
C PRO A 47 -10.07 31.10 -0.83
N GLY A 48 -11.07 30.22 -0.76
CA GLY A 48 -11.09 28.95 -1.52
C GLY A 48 -10.69 27.69 -0.74
N SER A 49 -10.83 27.66 0.58
CA SER A 49 -10.71 26.44 1.40
C SER A 49 -12.07 25.90 1.84
N SER A 50 -12.18 24.59 2.06
CA SER A 50 -13.39 23.97 2.63
C SER A 50 -13.51 24.21 4.14
N ALA A 51 -12.39 24.15 4.87
CA ALA A 51 -12.36 24.42 6.31
C ALA A 51 -10.95 24.84 6.77
N VAL A 52 -10.89 25.51 7.92
CA VAL A 52 -9.64 25.90 8.59
C VAL A 52 -9.68 25.44 10.04
N VAL A 53 -8.68 24.67 10.46
CA VAL A 53 -8.53 24.19 11.84
C VAL A 53 -7.27 24.79 12.45
N SER A 54 -7.43 25.70 13.41
CA SER A 54 -6.30 26.35 14.09
C SER A 54 -5.65 25.41 15.09
N THR A 55 -4.32 25.24 15.03
CA THR A 55 -3.54 24.36 15.93
C THR A 55 -2.29 25.08 16.43
N SER A 56 -1.56 24.50 17.39
CA SER A 56 -0.26 25.03 17.84
C SER A 56 0.86 24.90 16.82
N ARG A 57 0.68 24.06 15.80
CA ARG A 57 1.64 23.87 14.71
C ARG A 57 1.31 24.70 13.46
N GLY A 58 0.29 25.54 13.53
CA GLY A 58 -0.24 26.33 12.40
C GLY A 58 -1.72 26.04 12.13
N HIS A 59 -2.29 26.70 11.11
CA HIS A 59 -3.62 26.42 10.60
C HIS A 59 -3.57 25.26 9.60
N ILE A 60 -4.34 24.21 9.87
CA ILE A 60 -4.61 23.16 8.90
C ILE A 60 -5.72 23.67 7.98
N ILE A 61 -5.41 23.87 6.71
CA ILE A 61 -6.35 24.30 5.68
C ILE A 61 -6.78 23.06 4.90
N LEU A 62 -8.09 22.79 4.85
CA LEU A 62 -8.66 21.60 4.23
C LEU A 62 -9.31 21.95 2.88
N PHE A 63 -9.16 21.04 1.91
CA PHE A 63 -9.76 21.16 0.58
C PHE A 63 -10.50 19.87 0.23
N ASP A 64 -11.82 19.93 0.22
CA ASP A 64 -12.69 18.79 0.02
C ASP A 64 -13.16 18.73 -1.45
N ARG A 65 -12.81 17.67 -2.17
CA ARG A 65 -13.15 17.49 -3.58
C ARG A 65 -13.63 16.07 -3.89
N HIS A 66 -14.48 15.94 -4.91
CA HIS A 66 -14.69 14.63 -5.53
C HIS A 66 -13.44 14.25 -6.32
N MET A 67 -13.16 12.94 -6.43
CA MET A 67 -12.00 12.45 -7.16
C MET A 67 -11.97 12.94 -8.62
N ASP A 68 -13.13 12.90 -9.30
CA ASP A 68 -13.20 13.33 -10.71
C ASP A 68 -13.05 14.85 -10.87
N CYS A 69 -13.45 15.63 -9.86
CA CYS A 69 -13.20 17.08 -9.83
C CYS A 69 -11.71 17.38 -9.65
N ALA A 70 -11.02 16.65 -8.77
CA ALA A 70 -9.58 16.80 -8.59
C ALA A 70 -8.80 16.47 -9.87
N VAL A 71 -9.18 15.39 -10.56
CA VAL A 71 -8.57 14.99 -11.85
C VAL A 71 -8.84 15.99 -12.96
N SER A 72 -10.11 16.37 -13.17
CA SER A 72 -10.50 17.29 -14.25
C SER A 72 -9.90 18.69 -14.08
N SER A 73 -9.77 19.14 -12.83
CA SER A 73 -9.18 20.45 -12.50
C SER A 73 -7.67 20.39 -12.34
N LYS A 74 -7.04 19.23 -12.58
CA LYS A 74 -5.59 19.00 -12.47
C LYS A 74 -5.00 19.47 -11.14
N ILE A 75 -5.68 19.18 -10.05
CA ILE A 75 -5.22 19.54 -8.70
C ILE A 75 -3.96 18.75 -8.38
N LEU A 76 -2.88 19.47 -8.07
CA LEU A 76 -1.60 18.87 -7.69
C LEU A 76 -1.55 18.68 -6.17
N PHE A 77 -1.32 17.44 -5.76
CA PHE A 77 -1.11 17.08 -4.36
C PHE A 77 -0.11 15.94 -4.24
N SER A 78 0.56 15.86 -3.09
CA SER A 78 1.39 14.71 -2.73
C SER A 78 0.63 13.78 -1.79
N ALA A 79 0.68 12.47 -2.03
CA ALA A 79 0.13 11.47 -1.11
C ALA A 79 1.23 10.93 -0.19
N VAL A 80 0.89 10.64 1.06
CA VAL A 80 1.81 10.06 2.04
C VAL A 80 1.45 8.60 2.27
N SER A 81 2.37 7.70 1.94
CA SER A 81 2.28 6.27 2.23
C SER A 81 3.10 5.97 3.48
N HIS A 82 2.46 5.52 4.56
CA HIS A 82 3.14 5.30 5.82
C HIS A 82 2.55 4.15 6.63
N VAL A 83 3.30 3.70 7.63
CA VAL A 83 2.77 2.78 8.64
C VAL A 83 2.11 3.60 9.74
N TRP A 84 0.95 3.15 10.19
CA TRP A 84 0.23 3.79 11.28
C TRP A 84 1.02 3.76 12.59
N ASP A 85 1.02 4.89 13.30
CA ASP A 85 1.51 4.98 14.67
C ASP A 85 0.57 4.16 15.58
N PRO A 86 1.11 3.34 16.50
CA PRO A 86 0.30 2.48 17.36
C PRO A 86 -0.74 3.23 18.20
N ASN A 87 -0.44 4.43 18.69
CA ASN A 87 -1.35 5.22 19.51
C ASN A 87 -2.48 5.80 18.66
N ILE A 88 -2.16 6.30 17.47
CA ILE A 88 -3.16 6.79 16.50
C ILE A 88 -4.08 5.64 16.07
N SER A 89 -3.51 4.47 15.78
CA SER A 89 -4.27 3.26 15.44
C SER A 89 -5.21 2.82 16.55
N LYS A 90 -4.75 2.83 17.81
CA LYS A 90 -5.58 2.49 18.97
C LYS A 90 -6.76 3.47 19.11
N ALA A 91 -6.51 4.78 19.02
CA ALA A 91 -7.55 5.80 19.10
C ALA A 91 -8.58 5.68 17.97
N GLN A 92 -8.15 5.35 16.74
CA GLN A 92 -9.05 5.15 15.62
C GLN A 92 -10.02 3.98 15.85
N GLN A 93 -9.53 2.86 16.38
CA GLN A 93 -10.35 1.65 16.60
C GLN A 93 -11.42 1.83 17.67
N GLN A 94 -11.12 2.63 18.68
CA GLN A 94 -12.03 2.82 19.81
C GLN A 94 -13.21 3.76 19.47
N GLN A 95 -13.10 4.53 18.36
CA GLN A 95 -14.15 5.40 17.79
C GLN A 95 -14.81 6.39 18.78
N LYS A 96 -14.19 6.60 19.93
CA LYS A 96 -14.70 7.38 21.06
C LYS A 96 -13.56 8.18 21.70
N ALA A 97 -13.96 9.23 22.41
CA ALA A 97 -13.20 9.89 23.46
C ALA A 97 -12.51 8.85 24.34
N VAL A 98 -11.18 8.75 24.26
CA VAL A 98 -10.38 7.80 25.05
C VAL A 98 -9.24 8.52 25.73
N PRO A 99 -8.73 7.98 26.86
CA PRO A 99 -7.60 8.58 27.58
C PRO A 99 -6.38 8.86 26.71
N GLU A 100 -6.17 8.07 25.65
CA GLU A 100 -5.05 8.20 24.71
C GLU A 100 -5.30 9.21 23.58
N ALA A 101 -6.51 9.77 23.44
CA ALA A 101 -6.87 10.71 22.38
C ALA A 101 -5.97 11.98 22.38
N PRO A 102 -5.55 12.55 23.52
CA PRO A 102 -4.61 13.68 23.52
C PRO A 102 -3.22 13.34 22.97
N GLU A 103 -2.70 12.15 23.28
CA GLU A 103 -1.40 11.67 22.77
C GLU A 103 -1.50 11.39 21.27
N ALA A 104 -2.56 10.71 20.83
CA ALA A 104 -2.82 10.46 19.41
C ALA A 104 -2.96 11.77 18.63
N ALA A 105 -3.72 12.75 19.14
CA ALA A 105 -3.88 14.06 18.52
C ALA A 105 -2.55 14.80 18.38
N ARG A 106 -1.70 14.79 19.42
CA ARG A 106 -0.38 15.40 19.38
C ARG A 106 0.50 14.75 18.31
N ARG A 107 0.50 13.42 18.24
CA ARG A 107 1.24 12.67 17.21
C ARG A 107 0.73 12.94 15.80
N VAL A 108 -0.59 13.00 15.60
CA VAL A 108 -1.19 13.38 14.32
C VAL A 108 -0.66 14.75 13.88
N LEU A 109 -0.69 15.75 14.76
CA LEU A 109 -0.16 17.09 14.45
C LEU A 109 1.34 17.08 14.18
N ASP A 110 2.13 16.47 15.06
CA ASP A 110 3.59 16.50 14.97
C ASP A 110 4.08 15.77 13.72
N ILE A 111 3.51 14.61 13.38
CA ILE A 111 3.84 13.86 12.17
C ILE A 111 3.44 14.70 10.94
N SER A 112 2.21 15.21 10.90
CA SER A 112 1.71 15.98 9.74
C SER A 112 2.53 17.24 9.50
N ALA A 113 2.85 17.99 10.56
CA ALA A 113 3.65 19.21 10.48
C ALA A 113 5.08 18.94 10.02
N ARG A 114 5.75 17.91 10.56
CA ARG A 114 7.10 17.53 10.14
C ARG A 114 7.14 17.12 8.66
N ILE A 115 6.17 16.33 8.22
CA ILE A 115 6.08 15.91 6.82
C ILE A 115 5.83 17.12 5.91
N SER A 116 4.91 18.01 6.27
CA SER A 116 4.63 19.24 5.49
C SER A 116 5.89 20.09 5.34
N ASN A 117 6.57 20.38 6.45
CA ASN A 117 7.74 21.24 6.47
C ASN A 117 8.90 20.69 5.62
N GLU A 118 9.12 19.38 5.61
CA GLU A 118 10.22 18.76 4.85
C GLU A 118 9.92 18.57 3.36
N ILE A 119 8.64 18.49 2.98
CA ILE A 119 8.21 18.42 1.57
C ILE A 119 8.15 19.83 0.95
N GLU A 120 7.81 20.84 1.74
CA GLU A 120 7.74 22.23 1.29
C GLU A 120 9.12 22.73 0.85
N ARG A 121 9.17 23.28 -0.37
CA ARG A 121 10.39 23.88 -0.91
C ARG A 121 10.33 25.40 -0.72
N PRO A 122 11.37 26.02 -0.16
CA PRO A 122 11.45 27.48 -0.10
C PRO A 122 11.25 28.11 -1.49
N GLY A 123 10.35 29.10 -1.58
CA GLY A 123 10.07 29.82 -2.82
C GLY A 123 8.99 29.22 -3.74
N TYR A 124 8.36 28.10 -3.36
CA TYR A 124 7.21 27.53 -4.06
C TYR A 124 5.94 27.62 -3.20
N GLU A 125 4.76 27.66 -3.83
CA GLU A 125 3.51 27.54 -3.08
C GLU A 125 3.46 26.22 -2.32
N ALA A 126 2.98 26.27 -1.07
CA ALA A 126 2.80 25.09 -0.23
C ALA A 126 1.96 24.06 -0.99
N ARG A 127 2.48 22.83 -1.12
CA ARG A 127 1.80 21.76 -1.86
C ARG A 127 0.67 21.21 -0.99
N GLU A 128 -0.46 20.90 -1.62
CA GLU A 128 -1.51 20.14 -0.94
C GLU A 128 -1.01 18.71 -0.64
N LEU A 129 -1.34 18.20 0.54
CA LEU A 129 -0.98 16.86 0.99
C LEU A 129 -2.22 16.00 1.22
N TRP A 130 -2.05 14.70 1.00
CA TRP A 130 -2.98 13.66 1.44
C TRP A 130 -2.26 12.72 2.41
N LEU A 131 -2.69 12.72 3.67
CA LEU A 131 -2.26 11.90 4.78
C LEU A 131 -3.51 11.43 5.52
N ASP A 132 -3.73 10.13 5.61
CA ASP A 132 -4.99 9.56 6.13
C ASP A 132 -5.35 10.01 7.56
N TYR A 133 -4.37 10.41 8.38
CA TYR A 133 -4.58 11.00 9.70
C TYR A 133 -5.37 12.31 9.69
N ILE A 134 -5.25 13.13 8.64
CA ILE A 134 -5.95 14.42 8.53
C ILE A 134 -7.11 14.32 7.54
N ASN A 135 -6.90 13.55 6.48
CA ASN A 135 -7.73 13.60 5.28
C ASN A 135 -8.89 12.63 5.30
N VAL A 136 -8.81 11.54 6.07
CA VAL A 136 -9.88 10.56 6.15
C VAL A 136 -10.66 10.78 7.45
N PRO A 137 -11.98 11.03 7.39
CA PRO A 137 -12.82 11.07 8.58
C PRO A 137 -12.93 9.70 9.25
N GLN A 138 -11.97 9.36 10.12
CA GLN A 138 -11.78 8.00 10.64
C GLN A 138 -12.95 7.45 11.47
N TRP A 139 -13.78 8.34 12.04
CA TRP A 139 -14.93 8.00 12.87
C TRP A 139 -16.27 8.18 12.14
N SER A 140 -16.23 8.31 10.80
CA SER A 140 -17.41 8.33 9.93
C SER A 140 -17.40 7.09 9.03
N ASP A 141 -18.18 6.08 9.38
CA ASP A 141 -18.22 4.81 8.63
C ASP A 141 -18.63 5.00 7.17
N ALA A 142 -19.57 5.92 6.90
CA ALA A 142 -20.02 6.23 5.54
C ALA A 142 -18.90 6.80 4.68
N LEU A 143 -18.23 7.86 5.16
CA LEU A 143 -17.13 8.50 4.42
C LEU A 143 -15.93 7.58 4.28
N ARG A 144 -15.59 6.83 5.33
CA ARG A 144 -14.50 5.84 5.31
C ARG A 144 -14.78 4.72 4.31
N SER A 145 -15.97 4.14 4.33
CA SER A 145 -16.33 3.04 3.41
C SER A 145 -16.39 3.50 1.96
N ASN A 146 -16.67 4.78 1.71
CA ASN A 146 -16.69 5.36 0.37
C ASN A 146 -15.28 5.59 -0.19
N ILE A 147 -14.26 5.87 0.64
CA ILE A 147 -12.89 6.16 0.17
C ILE A 147 -12.05 4.90 -0.05
N LEU A 148 -12.18 3.86 0.78
CA LEU A 148 -11.38 2.62 0.67
C LEU A 148 -11.33 2.03 -0.75
N PRO A 149 -12.44 2.00 -1.53
CA PRO A 149 -12.45 1.45 -2.89
C PRO A 149 -11.70 2.28 -3.94
N ILE A 150 -11.25 3.50 -3.62
CA ILE A 150 -10.59 4.40 -4.58
C ILE A 150 -9.20 4.85 -4.16
N VAL A 151 -8.64 4.30 -3.08
CA VAL A 151 -7.31 4.66 -2.58
C VAL A 151 -6.25 4.40 -3.65
N ASP A 152 -6.38 3.31 -4.43
CA ASP A 152 -5.50 3.02 -5.56
C ASP A 152 -5.53 4.13 -6.63
N LYS A 153 -6.72 4.68 -6.94
CA LYS A 153 -6.89 5.79 -7.89
C LYS A 153 -6.29 7.07 -7.32
N LEU A 154 -6.42 7.30 -6.01
CA LEU A 154 -5.83 8.44 -5.33
C LEU A 154 -4.31 8.45 -5.45
N PHE A 155 -3.65 7.33 -5.13
CA PHE A 155 -2.19 7.22 -5.23
C PHE A 155 -1.71 7.28 -6.68
N ASN A 156 -2.49 6.77 -7.64
CA ASN A 156 -2.20 6.93 -9.07
C ASN A 156 -2.37 8.37 -9.58
N THR A 157 -3.14 9.20 -8.88
CA THR A 157 -3.40 10.59 -9.30
C THR A 157 -2.45 11.58 -8.62
N ALA A 158 -1.96 11.25 -7.43
CA ALA A 158 -1.01 12.08 -6.71
C ALA A 158 0.24 12.39 -7.56
N GLU A 159 0.68 13.65 -7.53
CA GLU A 159 1.87 14.09 -8.26
C GLU A 159 3.12 13.37 -7.76
N THR A 160 3.20 13.16 -6.44
CA THR A 160 4.26 12.42 -5.79
C THR A 160 3.72 11.67 -4.59
N THR A 161 4.13 10.41 -4.44
CA THR A 161 3.92 9.65 -3.23
C THR A 161 5.17 9.68 -2.36
N VAL A 162 5.03 10.11 -1.11
CA VAL A 162 6.10 10.09 -0.11
C VAL A 162 5.98 8.81 0.70
N LEU A 163 6.99 7.93 0.57
CA LEU A 163 7.08 6.66 1.27
C LEU A 163 7.82 6.90 2.60
N CYS A 164 7.12 6.79 3.72
CA CYS A 164 7.68 7.06 5.04
C CYS A 164 8.19 5.79 5.73
N PHE A 165 9.52 5.68 5.84
CA PHE A 165 10.24 4.63 6.55
C PHE A 165 10.65 5.11 7.95
N TYR A 166 9.68 5.22 8.86
CA TYR A 166 9.90 5.76 10.20
C TYR A 166 10.87 4.94 11.08
N ASP A 167 11.22 3.72 10.68
CA ASP A 167 12.13 2.82 11.37
C ASP A 167 13.45 2.57 10.64
N VAL A 168 13.73 3.31 9.56
CA VAL A 168 15.03 3.29 8.85
C VAL A 168 15.81 4.54 9.24
N ALA A 169 16.97 4.36 9.86
CA ALA A 169 17.81 5.46 10.33
C ALA A 169 18.76 5.99 9.23
N PRO A 170 19.25 7.25 9.34
CA PRO A 170 20.15 7.84 8.34
C PRO A 170 21.43 7.04 8.11
N ASN A 171 22.02 6.47 9.16
CA ASN A 171 23.20 5.61 9.03
C ASN A 171 22.94 4.36 8.18
N VAL A 172 21.74 3.76 8.28
CA VAL A 172 21.35 2.61 7.45
C VAL A 172 21.35 3.00 5.97
N VAL A 173 20.83 4.19 5.64
CA VAL A 173 20.86 4.69 4.25
C VAL A 173 22.30 4.96 3.81
N ASN A 174 23.10 5.64 4.63
CA ASN A 174 24.49 5.95 4.30
C ASN A 174 25.31 4.68 4.01
N GLU A 175 25.19 3.64 4.85
CA GLU A 175 25.87 2.36 4.66
C GLU A 175 25.32 1.59 3.45
N LEU A 176 24.01 1.63 3.21
CA LEU A 176 23.40 0.97 2.04
C LEU A 176 23.94 1.51 0.72
N TYR A 177 24.21 2.82 0.65
CA TYR A 177 24.67 3.53 -0.55
C TYR A 177 26.18 3.53 -0.76
N LYS A 178 26.97 2.94 0.15
CA LYS A 178 28.39 2.69 -0.11
C LYS A 178 28.55 1.72 -1.29
N ASP A 179 29.56 1.96 -2.12
CA ASP A 179 29.92 1.04 -3.20
C ASP A 179 30.68 -0.19 -2.68
N GLU A 180 31.43 -0.02 -1.58
CA GLU A 180 32.19 -1.09 -0.97
C GLU A 180 31.30 -2.15 -0.33
N ARG A 181 31.74 -3.40 -0.44
CA ARG A 181 31.08 -4.53 0.21
C ARG A 181 31.54 -4.63 1.66
N THR A 182 30.69 -4.19 2.58
CA THR A 182 30.96 -4.24 4.03
C THR A 182 29.86 -5.03 4.77
N PRO A 183 30.17 -5.63 5.94
CA PRO A 183 29.15 -6.21 6.82
C PRO A 183 28.02 -5.23 7.15
N GLU A 184 28.33 -3.94 7.28
CA GLU A 184 27.38 -2.85 7.58
C GLU A 184 26.43 -2.59 6.41
N ARG A 185 26.92 -2.65 5.17
CA ARG A 185 26.08 -2.55 3.96
C ARG A 185 25.09 -3.72 3.88
N LEU A 186 25.55 -4.96 4.14
CA LEU A 186 24.66 -6.12 4.21
C LEU A 186 23.65 -6.00 5.36
N SER A 187 24.08 -5.58 6.55
CA SER A 187 23.18 -5.30 7.68
C SER A 187 22.11 -4.26 7.32
N SER A 188 22.49 -3.25 6.54
CA SER A 188 21.57 -2.20 6.07
C SER A 188 20.55 -2.71 5.06
N VAL A 189 20.94 -3.61 4.15
CA VAL A 189 19.99 -4.34 3.28
C VAL A 189 18.93 -5.05 4.13
N ILE A 190 19.38 -5.81 5.14
CA ILE A 190 18.48 -6.55 6.02
C ILE A 190 17.58 -5.59 6.82
N SER A 191 18.13 -4.49 7.36
CA SER A 191 17.39 -3.48 8.10
C SER A 191 16.26 -2.86 7.26
N VAL A 192 16.56 -2.44 6.03
CA VAL A 192 15.56 -1.89 5.11
C VAL A 192 14.50 -2.92 4.73
N CYS A 193 14.89 -4.15 4.38
CA CYS A 193 13.95 -5.22 4.07
C CYS A 193 13.01 -5.55 5.24
N ASN A 194 13.48 -5.42 6.49
CA ASN A 194 12.69 -5.69 7.69
C ASN A 194 11.93 -4.47 8.22
N SER A 195 12.00 -3.33 7.53
CA SER A 195 11.23 -2.15 7.90
C SER A 195 9.74 -2.46 7.98
N LYS A 196 9.05 -1.79 8.90
CA LYS A 196 7.59 -1.91 9.07
C LYS A 196 6.85 -1.57 7.78
N TYR A 197 7.42 -0.71 6.93
CA TYR A 197 6.84 -0.31 5.66
C TYR A 197 6.57 -1.51 4.75
N PHE A 198 7.53 -2.41 4.55
CA PHE A 198 7.33 -3.58 3.68
C PHE A 198 6.41 -4.65 4.26
N LYS A 199 6.10 -4.57 5.55
CA LYS A 199 5.28 -5.54 6.28
C LYS A 199 3.79 -5.26 6.20
N ARG A 200 3.32 -4.22 5.49
CA ARG A 200 1.89 -3.85 5.44
C ARG A 200 1.32 -3.98 4.03
N VAL A 201 0.08 -4.46 3.95
CA VAL A 201 -0.63 -4.65 2.67
C VAL A 201 -0.90 -3.32 1.96
N TRP A 202 -1.39 -2.32 2.68
CA TRP A 202 -1.69 -1.00 2.12
C TRP A 202 -0.47 -0.32 1.48
N THR A 203 0.66 -0.25 2.20
CA THR A 203 1.89 0.37 1.68
C THR A 203 2.38 -0.27 0.38
N ALA A 204 2.16 -1.57 0.19
CA ALA A 204 2.49 -2.25 -1.06
C ALA A 204 1.60 -1.78 -2.22
N MET A 205 0.28 -1.72 -2.01
CA MET A 205 -0.65 -1.22 -3.03
C MET A 205 -0.36 0.25 -3.35
N GLU A 206 -0.21 1.09 -2.34
CA GLU A 206 0.10 2.53 -2.47
C GLU A 206 1.39 2.74 -3.25
N PHE A 207 2.44 1.99 -2.92
CA PHE A 207 3.69 2.00 -3.66
C PHE A 207 3.49 1.59 -5.12
N ILE A 208 2.84 0.46 -5.38
CA ILE A 208 2.61 -0.06 -6.75
C ILE A 208 1.85 0.95 -7.60
N ARG A 209 0.84 1.61 -7.02
CA ARG A 209 -0.08 2.51 -7.72
C ARG A 209 0.43 3.94 -7.83
N SER A 210 1.33 4.37 -6.96
CA SER A 210 1.97 5.69 -7.07
C SER A 210 2.54 5.90 -8.46
N GLU A 211 2.49 7.12 -9.01
CA GLU A 211 3.20 7.42 -10.25
C GLU A 211 4.69 7.63 -9.96
N ARG A 212 4.99 8.78 -9.34
CA ARG A 212 6.31 9.10 -8.80
C ARG A 212 6.35 8.78 -7.32
N ALA A 213 7.40 8.12 -6.87
CA ALA A 213 7.62 7.82 -5.45
C ALA A 213 8.93 8.43 -4.98
N ARG A 214 8.92 9.00 -3.77
CA ARG A 214 10.09 9.58 -3.08
C ARG A 214 10.10 9.09 -1.65
N THR A 215 11.28 8.95 -1.07
CA THR A 215 11.44 8.32 0.24
C THR A 215 11.69 9.36 1.32
N MET A 216 11.11 9.13 2.50
CA MET A 216 11.39 9.84 3.73
C MET A 216 11.75 8.83 4.82
N ILE A 217 12.77 9.11 5.62
CA ILE A 217 13.27 8.18 6.66
C ILE A 217 12.93 8.65 8.08
N SER A 218 13.43 7.94 9.11
CA SER A 218 12.97 8.09 10.50
C SER A 218 13.14 9.48 11.11
N ASN A 219 14.14 10.24 10.68
CA ASN A 219 14.38 11.62 11.11
C ASN A 219 13.67 12.65 10.21
N TYR A 220 12.73 12.22 9.37
CA TYR A 220 12.00 13.02 8.38
C TYR A 220 12.86 13.58 7.24
N THR A 221 14.12 13.18 7.10
CA THR A 221 14.91 13.53 5.91
C THR A 221 14.20 13.03 4.66
N TYR A 222 13.81 13.97 3.81
CA TYR A 222 13.15 13.74 2.55
C TYR A 222 14.18 13.71 1.41
N PHE A 223 14.08 12.71 0.54
CA PHE A 223 14.98 12.55 -0.60
C PHE A 223 14.24 12.88 -1.92
N PRO A 224 14.17 14.16 -2.33
CA PRO A 224 13.41 14.60 -3.51
C PRO A 224 13.98 14.11 -4.85
N ASP A 225 15.29 13.91 -4.91
CA ASP A 225 16.04 13.64 -6.15
C ASP A 225 16.60 12.21 -6.19
N LEU A 226 16.37 11.42 -5.14
CA LEU A 226 16.75 10.02 -5.11
C LEU A 226 15.80 9.21 -6.00
N ASP A 227 16.29 8.78 -7.15
CA ASP A 227 15.54 7.94 -8.11
C ASP A 227 15.70 6.44 -7.81
N ASP A 228 15.59 6.09 -6.52
CA ASP A 228 15.55 4.72 -6.03
C ASP A 228 14.39 4.56 -5.03
N PRO A 229 13.15 4.40 -5.53
CA PRO A 229 11.98 4.45 -4.69
C PRO A 229 11.94 3.20 -3.79
N ALA A 230 11.73 3.43 -2.48
CA ALA A 230 11.81 2.40 -1.44
C ALA A 230 13.18 1.68 -1.36
N PHE A 231 14.24 2.30 -1.88
CA PHE A 231 15.62 1.77 -1.90
C PHE A 231 15.77 0.44 -2.66
N LEU A 232 14.80 0.06 -3.49
CA LEU A 232 14.75 -1.26 -4.13
C LEU A 232 15.97 -1.50 -5.04
N GLY A 233 16.38 -0.51 -5.82
CA GLY A 233 17.56 -0.58 -6.67
C GLY A 233 18.81 -0.93 -5.87
N GLN A 234 19.07 -0.18 -4.79
CA GLN A 234 20.27 -0.36 -4.00
C GLN A 234 20.26 -1.64 -3.15
N ILE A 235 19.13 -2.02 -2.54
CA ILE A 235 19.06 -3.29 -1.79
C ILE A 235 19.30 -4.50 -2.70
N PHE A 236 18.76 -4.49 -3.93
CA PHE A 236 18.96 -5.59 -4.88
C PHE A 236 20.37 -5.59 -5.47
N LYS A 237 20.99 -4.41 -5.70
CA LYS A 237 22.41 -4.30 -6.10
C LYS A 237 23.30 -4.91 -5.03
N ALA A 238 23.20 -4.43 -3.79
CA ALA A 238 24.00 -4.89 -2.67
C ALA A 238 23.85 -6.40 -2.39
N TRP A 239 22.63 -6.92 -2.46
CA TRP A 239 22.40 -8.35 -2.30
C TRP A 239 23.03 -9.19 -3.42
N LYS A 240 22.93 -8.75 -4.68
CA LYS A 240 23.59 -9.45 -5.80
C LYS A 240 25.11 -9.46 -5.66
N ASP A 241 25.69 -8.35 -5.19
CA ASP A 241 27.14 -8.25 -4.93
C ASP A 241 27.58 -9.29 -3.88
N GLU A 242 26.79 -9.48 -2.82
CA GLU A 242 27.05 -10.51 -1.80
C GLU A 242 26.86 -11.93 -2.35
N VAL A 243 25.77 -12.21 -3.07
CA VAL A 243 25.50 -13.56 -3.62
C VAL A 243 26.65 -14.04 -4.51
N ARG A 244 27.27 -13.15 -5.30
CA ARG A 244 28.43 -13.49 -6.16
C ARG A 244 29.64 -14.02 -5.39
N GLN A 245 29.75 -13.75 -4.09
CA GLN A 245 30.84 -14.20 -3.23
C GLN A 245 30.56 -15.55 -2.55
N HIS A 246 29.33 -16.03 -2.64
CA HIS A 246 28.92 -17.30 -2.04
C HIS A 246 28.71 -18.34 -3.14
N ARG A 247 29.24 -19.56 -2.95
CA ARG A 247 29.03 -20.67 -3.89
C ARG A 247 27.55 -21.07 -3.98
N LYS A 248 26.80 -20.92 -2.87
CA LYS A 248 25.38 -21.21 -2.78
C LYS A 248 24.66 -20.04 -2.09
N VAL A 249 23.56 -19.57 -2.67
CA VAL A 249 22.74 -18.50 -2.07
C VAL A 249 22.27 -18.83 -0.66
N HIS A 250 22.01 -20.12 -0.40
CA HIS A 250 21.60 -20.62 0.92
C HIS A 250 22.61 -20.38 2.05
N ASP A 251 23.89 -20.23 1.72
CA ASP A 251 24.92 -19.91 2.72
C ASP A 251 24.75 -18.46 3.21
N LEU A 252 24.51 -17.53 2.29
CA LEU A 252 24.21 -16.14 2.61
C LEU A 252 22.88 -16.03 3.36
N GLU A 253 21.85 -16.76 2.93
CA GLU A 253 20.54 -16.80 3.60
C GLU A 253 20.66 -17.27 5.05
N ARG A 254 21.48 -18.31 5.30
CA ARG A 254 21.76 -18.79 6.65
C ARG A 254 22.53 -17.75 7.47
N LYS A 255 23.53 -17.10 6.88
CA LYS A 255 24.33 -16.04 7.51
C LYS A 255 23.45 -14.88 7.99
N VAL A 256 22.48 -14.46 7.19
CA VAL A 256 21.55 -13.37 7.55
C VAL A 256 20.34 -13.85 8.35
N GLN A 257 20.32 -15.12 8.77
CA GLN A 257 19.22 -15.74 9.53
C GLN A 257 17.86 -15.58 8.83
N MET A 258 17.85 -15.84 7.52
CA MET A 258 16.63 -15.81 6.72
C MET A 258 15.56 -16.71 7.35
N GLY A 259 14.37 -16.15 7.53
CA GLY A 259 13.28 -16.76 8.29
C GLY A 259 12.94 -15.99 9.56
N LYS A 260 13.96 -15.46 10.27
CA LYS A 260 13.76 -14.37 11.23
C LYS A 260 13.77 -13.01 10.53
N ASN A 261 14.64 -12.89 9.53
CA ASN A 261 14.81 -11.68 8.73
C ASN A 261 14.24 -11.86 7.32
N GLN A 262 13.67 -10.78 6.79
CA GLN A 262 13.39 -10.61 5.37
C GLN A 262 14.67 -10.24 4.60
N VAL A 263 14.76 -10.74 3.37
CA VAL A 263 15.82 -10.46 2.37
C VAL A 263 15.18 -9.89 1.09
N PRO A 264 15.93 -9.29 0.14
CA PRO A 264 15.33 -8.56 -0.97
C PRO A 264 14.33 -9.35 -1.81
N TRP A 265 14.62 -10.62 -2.13
CA TRP A 265 13.69 -11.45 -2.90
C TRP A 265 12.44 -11.86 -2.11
N SER A 266 12.51 -11.89 -0.77
CA SER A 266 11.35 -12.17 0.09
C SER A 266 10.31 -11.04 0.08
N LEU A 267 10.68 -9.84 -0.37
CA LEU A 267 9.75 -8.73 -0.57
C LEU A 267 8.78 -8.98 -1.76
N GLY A 268 9.02 -10.04 -2.53
CA GLY A 268 8.27 -10.39 -3.72
C GLY A 268 8.61 -9.52 -4.92
N THR A 269 7.74 -9.55 -5.92
CA THR A 269 7.94 -8.88 -7.23
C THR A 269 7.56 -7.39 -7.21
N LEU A 270 7.79 -6.69 -6.10
CA LEU A 270 7.40 -5.27 -5.92
C LEU A 270 7.89 -4.35 -7.05
N ARG A 271 9.15 -4.51 -7.49
CA ARG A 271 9.72 -3.69 -8.56
C ARG A 271 8.96 -3.88 -9.88
N GLN A 272 8.60 -5.11 -10.21
CA GLN A 272 7.83 -5.43 -11.42
C GLN A 272 6.39 -4.93 -11.28
N ALA A 273 5.76 -5.17 -10.12
CA ALA A 273 4.42 -4.69 -9.81
C ALA A 273 4.31 -3.17 -9.97
N LYS A 274 5.30 -2.43 -9.43
CA LYS A 274 5.41 -0.97 -9.57
C LYS A 274 5.55 -0.50 -11.02
N LEU A 275 6.27 -1.25 -11.86
CA LEU A 275 6.42 -0.94 -13.28
C LEU A 275 5.10 -1.14 -14.03
N LEU A 276 4.43 -2.26 -13.76
CA LEU A 276 3.18 -2.64 -14.45
C LEU A 276 1.95 -1.90 -13.89
N LYS A 277 2.04 -1.37 -12.67
CA LYS A 277 0.95 -0.78 -11.86
C LYS A 277 -0.22 -1.71 -11.55
N ARG A 278 -0.27 -2.88 -12.20
CA ARG A 278 -1.27 -3.94 -12.06
C ARG A 278 -0.58 -5.29 -12.26
N MET A 279 -1.16 -6.32 -11.68
CA MET A 279 -0.67 -7.68 -11.72
C MET A 279 -1.82 -8.63 -12.03
N ASN A 280 -1.47 -9.84 -12.44
CA ASN A 280 -2.45 -10.93 -12.44
C ASN A 280 -2.85 -11.26 -10.98
N PHE A 281 -4.01 -11.87 -10.82
CA PHE A 281 -4.62 -12.18 -9.55
C PHE A 281 -3.72 -13.02 -8.64
N ALA A 282 -3.13 -14.10 -9.17
CA ALA A 282 -2.28 -14.99 -8.38
C ALA A 282 -1.04 -14.27 -7.84
N MET A 283 -0.35 -13.49 -8.68
CA MET A 283 0.85 -12.77 -8.26
C MET A 283 0.52 -11.60 -7.34
N ALA A 284 -0.61 -10.90 -7.57
CA ALA A 284 -1.10 -9.88 -6.66
C ALA A 284 -1.40 -10.48 -5.27
N THR A 285 -2.13 -11.59 -5.22
CA THR A 285 -2.42 -12.33 -3.99
C THR A 285 -1.13 -12.80 -3.31
N ALA A 286 -0.23 -13.46 -4.05
CA ALA A 286 1.05 -13.97 -3.52
C ALA A 286 1.97 -12.85 -3.02
N LEU A 287 1.90 -11.68 -3.63
CA LEU A 287 2.61 -10.49 -3.17
C LEU A 287 1.99 -10.02 -1.85
N LEU A 288 0.69 -9.73 -1.82
CA LEU A 288 0.05 -9.15 -0.64
C LEU A 288 0.00 -10.11 0.56
N CYS A 289 -0.12 -11.42 0.35
CA CYS A 289 -0.25 -12.38 1.45
C CYS A 289 1.00 -12.43 2.34
N LYS A 290 2.17 -12.07 1.82
CA LYS A 290 3.44 -11.95 2.58
C LYS A 290 3.47 -10.79 3.57
N ARG A 291 2.39 -10.03 3.67
CA ARG A 291 2.31 -8.78 4.43
C ARG A 291 1.25 -8.90 5.51
N GLY A 292 1.48 -8.20 6.61
CA GLY A 292 0.54 -8.09 7.70
C GLY A 292 -0.69 -7.29 7.29
N CYS A 293 -1.84 -7.92 7.42
CA CYS A 293 -3.15 -7.30 7.29
C CYS A 293 -3.93 -7.56 8.58
N ARG A 294 -4.52 -6.50 9.16
CA ARG A 294 -5.31 -6.62 10.38
C ARG A 294 -6.76 -6.98 10.06
N ASP A 295 -7.35 -6.23 9.13
CA ASP A 295 -8.69 -6.50 8.60
C ASP A 295 -8.55 -7.31 7.32
N ARG A 296 -9.35 -8.35 7.15
CA ARG A 296 -9.36 -9.16 5.92
C ARG A 296 -9.96 -8.37 4.75
N MET A 297 -10.88 -7.44 5.01
CA MET A 297 -11.45 -6.60 3.95
C MET A 297 -10.44 -5.62 3.37
N ASP A 298 -9.50 -5.12 4.19
CA ASP A 298 -8.38 -4.30 3.72
C ASP A 298 -7.51 -5.06 2.70
N PHE A 299 -7.34 -6.36 2.89
CA PHE A 299 -6.64 -7.20 1.92
C PHE A 299 -7.35 -7.18 0.57
N LEU A 300 -8.68 -7.29 0.55
CA LEU A 300 -9.47 -7.24 -0.68
C LEU A 300 -9.40 -5.86 -1.33
N HIS A 301 -9.47 -4.78 -0.57
CA HIS A 301 -9.32 -3.44 -1.12
C HIS A 301 -7.95 -3.25 -1.78
N ALA A 302 -6.87 -3.66 -1.11
CA ALA A 302 -5.54 -3.59 -1.68
C ALA A 302 -5.35 -4.50 -2.89
N LEU A 303 -5.90 -5.72 -2.85
CA LEU A 303 -5.86 -6.67 -3.96
C LEU A 303 -6.55 -6.08 -5.20
N ARG A 304 -7.78 -5.57 -5.03
CA ARG A 304 -8.55 -4.90 -6.09
C ARG A 304 -7.82 -3.71 -6.68
N GLY A 305 -7.08 -2.97 -5.84
CA GLY A 305 -6.26 -1.85 -6.27
C GLY A 305 -5.12 -2.23 -7.22
N ILE A 306 -4.65 -3.49 -7.21
CA ILE A 306 -3.49 -3.92 -8.02
C ILE A 306 -3.78 -5.05 -9.00
N VAL A 307 -4.97 -5.65 -9.04
CA VAL A 307 -5.32 -6.65 -10.07
C VAL A 307 -5.73 -6.00 -11.40
N ARG A 308 -5.76 -6.78 -12.47
CA ARG A 308 -6.18 -6.31 -13.80
C ARG A 308 -7.66 -5.94 -13.84
N ALA A 309 -8.52 -6.74 -13.22
CA ALA A 309 -9.95 -6.49 -13.18
C ALA A 309 -10.28 -5.17 -12.49
N ARG A 310 -11.24 -4.43 -13.04
CA ARG A 310 -11.79 -3.23 -12.39
C ARG A 310 -13.06 -3.64 -11.67
N SER A 311 -12.94 -4.13 -10.44
CA SER A 311 -14.13 -4.43 -9.63
C SER A 311 -14.59 -3.20 -8.86
N PHE A 312 -15.91 -2.97 -8.82
CA PHE A 312 -16.55 -1.99 -7.96
C PHE A 312 -16.53 -2.43 -6.48
N ARG A 313 -17.09 -1.59 -5.60
CA ARG A 313 -17.10 -1.74 -4.13
C ARG A 313 -17.47 -3.16 -3.67
N PRO A 314 -17.01 -3.62 -2.49
CA PRO A 314 -17.51 -4.87 -1.93
C PRO A 314 -19.04 -4.81 -1.81
N ASN A 315 -19.74 -5.83 -2.30
CA ASN A 315 -21.21 -5.91 -2.12
C ASN A 315 -21.60 -6.78 -0.91
N SER A 316 -20.60 -7.37 -0.24
CA SER A 316 -20.73 -8.22 0.92
C SER A 316 -19.61 -7.93 1.91
N SER A 317 -19.90 -8.11 3.19
CA SER A 317 -18.89 -8.17 4.25
C SER A 317 -18.23 -9.55 4.36
N ASP A 318 -18.72 -10.55 3.61
CA ASP A 318 -18.10 -11.87 3.57
C ASP A 318 -16.86 -11.87 2.68
N PHE A 319 -15.70 -12.05 3.32
CA PHE A 319 -14.41 -12.05 2.65
C PHE A 319 -14.34 -13.09 1.52
N LYS A 320 -14.79 -14.33 1.78
CA LYS A 320 -14.61 -15.46 0.86
C LYS A 320 -15.39 -15.23 -0.44
N THR A 321 -16.64 -14.78 -0.31
CA THR A 321 -17.49 -14.38 -1.44
C THR A 321 -16.84 -13.27 -2.26
N GLU A 322 -16.34 -12.22 -1.61
CA GLU A 322 -15.73 -11.08 -2.32
C GLU A 322 -14.36 -11.43 -2.94
N TYR A 323 -13.62 -12.35 -2.35
CA TYR A 323 -12.38 -12.88 -2.91
C TYR A 323 -12.64 -13.68 -4.19
N TYR A 324 -13.58 -14.63 -4.16
CA TYR A 324 -13.95 -15.39 -5.36
C TYR A 324 -14.59 -14.51 -6.43
N ARG A 325 -15.37 -13.50 -6.04
CA ARG A 325 -15.86 -12.51 -7.01
C ARG A 325 -14.69 -11.79 -7.68
N THR A 326 -13.70 -11.35 -6.91
CA THR A 326 -12.51 -10.68 -7.48
C THR A 326 -11.75 -11.62 -8.43
N ALA A 327 -11.61 -12.90 -8.07
CA ALA A 327 -11.02 -13.92 -8.94
C ALA A 327 -11.84 -14.11 -10.24
N TRP A 328 -13.17 -14.21 -10.14
CA TRP A 328 -14.07 -14.35 -11.27
C TRP A 328 -14.00 -13.17 -12.23
N GLU A 329 -13.98 -11.94 -11.70
CA GLU A 329 -13.82 -10.74 -12.52
C GLU A 329 -12.43 -10.67 -13.20
N CYS A 330 -11.40 -11.28 -12.60
CA CYS A 330 -10.10 -11.44 -13.26
C CYS A 330 -10.19 -12.42 -14.44
N LEU A 331 -10.89 -13.55 -14.28
CA LEU A 331 -11.10 -14.50 -15.37
C LEU A 331 -11.80 -13.86 -16.58
N LYS A 332 -12.82 -13.01 -16.34
CA LYS A 332 -13.53 -12.27 -17.39
C LYS A 332 -12.65 -11.35 -18.22
N VAL A 333 -11.57 -10.83 -17.63
CA VAL A 333 -10.62 -9.96 -18.33
C VAL A 333 -9.39 -10.73 -18.85
N GLY A 334 -9.48 -12.07 -18.93
CA GLY A 334 -8.43 -12.93 -19.48
C GLY A 334 -7.30 -13.25 -18.52
N ASP A 335 -7.45 -12.96 -17.23
CA ASP A 335 -6.50 -13.35 -16.20
C ASP A 335 -6.90 -14.71 -15.62
N TYR A 336 -6.31 -15.78 -16.17
CA TYR A 336 -6.49 -17.17 -15.73
C TYR A 336 -5.63 -17.59 -14.55
N SER A 337 -4.81 -16.68 -14.03
CA SER A 337 -3.96 -16.99 -12.88
C SER A 337 -4.74 -17.45 -11.63
N PRO A 338 -6.02 -17.08 -11.37
CA PRO A 338 -6.79 -17.67 -10.27
C PRO A 338 -6.91 -19.20 -10.34
N LEU A 339 -6.95 -19.79 -11.53
CA LEU A 339 -7.05 -21.25 -11.73
C LEU A 339 -5.71 -21.97 -11.51
N LEU A 340 -4.61 -21.23 -11.50
CA LEU A 340 -3.24 -21.74 -11.41
C LEU A 340 -2.63 -21.54 -10.01
N ILE A 341 -3.43 -21.02 -9.07
CA ILE A 341 -3.03 -20.87 -7.69
C ILE A 341 -2.92 -22.26 -7.05
N THR A 342 -1.75 -22.56 -6.47
CA THR A 342 -1.54 -23.81 -5.74
C THR A 342 -2.34 -23.82 -4.43
N PRO A 343 -3.01 -24.94 -4.09
CA PRO A 343 -3.72 -25.08 -2.81
C PRO A 343 -2.75 -25.17 -1.62
N PHE A 344 -3.28 -25.01 -0.40
CA PHE A 344 -2.50 -25.16 0.83
C PHE A 344 -1.85 -26.53 0.91
N MET A 345 -0.52 -26.60 0.90
CA MET A 345 0.23 -27.86 1.06
C MET A 345 0.67 -28.11 2.52
N GLY A 346 0.09 -27.42 3.50
CA GLY A 346 0.34 -27.69 4.93
C GLY A 346 1.66 -27.13 5.48
N ALA A 347 2.48 -27.99 6.09
CA ALA A 347 3.53 -27.67 7.08
C ALA A 347 4.77 -26.87 6.58
N ILE A 348 4.77 -26.39 5.34
CA ILE A 348 5.97 -25.91 4.65
C ILE A 348 6.33 -24.45 5.02
N GLU A 349 5.39 -23.64 5.53
CA GLU A 349 5.62 -22.20 5.73
C GLU A 349 5.06 -21.65 7.06
N ARG A 350 5.92 -21.48 8.08
CA ARG A 350 5.55 -20.87 9.39
C ARG A 350 5.76 -19.34 9.44
N ARG A 351 6.04 -18.68 8.31
CA ARG A 351 6.65 -17.34 8.28
C ARG A 351 5.68 -16.17 8.21
N GLY A 352 4.40 -16.38 8.46
CA GLY A 352 3.49 -15.25 8.59
C GLY A 352 2.09 -15.60 9.04
N PRO A 353 1.21 -14.59 9.04
CA PRO A 353 0.12 -14.54 9.99
C PRO A 353 -0.84 -15.73 9.87
N GLY A 354 -1.34 -16.22 11.00
CA GLY A 354 -2.12 -17.46 11.10
C GLY A 354 -3.37 -17.56 10.21
N HIS A 355 -3.85 -16.46 9.61
CA HIS A 355 -4.88 -16.51 8.56
C HIS A 355 -4.38 -17.11 7.23
N TRP A 356 -3.07 -17.29 7.06
CA TRP A 356 -2.44 -17.94 5.89
C TRP A 356 -2.96 -19.36 5.65
N SER A 357 -3.40 -20.08 6.68
CA SER A 357 -3.94 -21.45 6.55
C SER A 357 -5.30 -21.51 5.84
N GLU A 358 -6.05 -20.41 5.80
CA GLU A 358 -7.30 -20.32 5.02
C GLU A 358 -7.05 -20.00 3.54
N PHE A 359 -5.87 -19.46 3.24
CA PHE A 359 -5.49 -18.99 1.92
C PHE A 359 -4.63 -20.01 1.21
N GLY A 360 -3.79 -20.75 1.92
CA GLY A 360 -3.17 -21.92 1.33
C GLY A 360 -2.00 -21.63 0.40
N TYR A 361 -1.20 -20.63 0.71
CA TYR A 361 -0.17 -20.17 -0.21
C TYR A 361 1.20 -20.32 0.45
N SER A 362 1.92 -21.37 0.05
CA SER A 362 3.34 -21.51 0.36
C SER A 362 4.12 -20.54 -0.51
N ASP A 363 5.16 -19.95 0.09
CA ASP A 363 6.10 -19.15 -0.67
C ASP A 363 6.70 -20.04 -1.77
N VAL A 364 7.02 -19.40 -2.89
CA VAL A 364 7.41 -19.99 -4.18
C VAL A 364 6.29 -20.76 -4.94
N PHE A 365 5.44 -19.93 -5.58
CA PHE A 365 4.92 -20.05 -6.95
C PHE A 365 3.51 -20.61 -7.21
N THR A 366 2.83 -19.94 -8.13
CA THR A 366 2.16 -20.60 -9.27
C THR A 366 3.12 -21.60 -9.94
N TRP A 367 3.19 -22.85 -9.49
CA TRP A 367 3.84 -23.98 -10.20
C TRP A 367 5.31 -23.80 -10.65
N GLN A 368 6.07 -22.89 -10.05
CA GLN A 368 7.41 -22.48 -10.50
C GLN A 368 7.49 -21.97 -11.94
N LEU A 369 6.36 -21.56 -12.52
CA LEU A 369 6.25 -21.17 -13.93
C LEU A 369 6.88 -19.80 -14.25
N GLY A 370 7.46 -19.14 -13.25
CA GLY A 370 8.06 -17.82 -13.39
C GLY A 370 7.02 -16.69 -13.43
N GLN A 371 7.46 -15.53 -13.92
CA GLN A 371 6.60 -14.37 -14.09
C GLN A 371 5.81 -14.48 -15.39
N GLU A 372 4.56 -14.04 -15.38
CA GLU A 372 3.76 -13.92 -16.59
C GLU A 372 4.34 -12.76 -17.40
N VAL A 373 4.98 -13.09 -18.52
CA VAL A 373 5.57 -12.09 -19.41
C VAL A 373 4.51 -11.53 -20.37
N ASN A 374 3.55 -12.37 -20.78
CA ASN A 374 2.44 -12.01 -21.66
C ASN A 374 1.13 -12.61 -21.12
N PRO A 375 0.00 -11.89 -21.23
CA PRO A 375 -1.30 -12.47 -20.95
C PRO A 375 -1.57 -13.69 -21.84
N PRO A 376 -2.17 -14.75 -21.29
CA PRO A 376 -2.58 -15.89 -22.09
C PRO A 376 -3.55 -15.42 -23.17
N THR A 377 -3.34 -15.88 -24.40
CA THR A 377 -4.26 -15.60 -25.49
C THR A 377 -5.52 -16.45 -25.29
N LEU A 378 -6.69 -15.82 -25.34
CA LEU A 378 -7.96 -16.53 -25.25
C LEU A 378 -8.07 -17.50 -26.43
N GLY A 379 -8.12 -18.80 -26.14
CA GLY A 379 -8.50 -19.79 -27.14
C GLY A 379 -9.93 -19.51 -27.62
N LYS A 380 -10.19 -19.74 -28.91
CA LYS A 380 -11.54 -19.57 -29.51
C LYS A 380 -12.64 -20.37 -28.79
N TYR A 381 -12.26 -21.35 -27.97
CA TYR A 381 -13.14 -22.29 -27.29
C TYR A 381 -13.26 -22.07 -25.78
N THR A 382 -12.65 -21.01 -25.24
CA THR A 382 -12.82 -20.68 -23.81
C THR A 382 -14.15 -20.00 -23.59
N THR A 383 -14.98 -20.55 -22.69
CA THR A 383 -16.27 -19.96 -22.31
C THR A 383 -16.38 -19.75 -20.80
N LEU A 384 -17.04 -18.65 -20.43
CA LEU A 384 -17.36 -18.29 -19.05
C LEU A 384 -18.87 -18.22 -18.91
N ASP A 385 -19.41 -18.97 -17.96
CA ASP A 385 -20.84 -19.00 -17.63
C ASP A 385 -21.05 -18.32 -16.28
N ASP A 386 -21.61 -17.11 -16.32
CA ASP A 386 -21.87 -16.30 -15.13
C ASP A 386 -22.95 -16.90 -14.21
N SER A 387 -23.89 -17.67 -14.77
CA SER A 387 -25.02 -18.22 -14.03
C SER A 387 -24.61 -19.40 -13.15
N GLU A 388 -23.68 -20.23 -13.67
CA GLU A 388 -23.13 -21.40 -12.98
C GLU A 388 -21.74 -21.15 -12.37
N GLN A 389 -21.16 -19.95 -12.58
CA GLN A 389 -19.74 -19.66 -12.27
C GLN A 389 -18.78 -20.71 -12.83
N ARG A 390 -19.04 -21.17 -14.06
CA ARG A 390 -18.30 -22.25 -14.71
C ARG A 390 -17.36 -21.72 -15.77
N VAL A 391 -16.11 -22.18 -15.74
CA VAL A 391 -15.11 -21.95 -16.79
C VAL A 391 -14.97 -23.23 -17.61
N THR A 392 -15.10 -23.13 -18.93
CA THR A 392 -14.72 -24.23 -19.84
C THR A 392 -13.48 -23.83 -20.61
N LEU A 393 -12.43 -24.65 -20.52
CA LEU A 393 -11.14 -24.44 -21.19
C LEU A 393 -10.84 -25.63 -22.07
N HIS A 394 -10.37 -25.37 -23.30
CA HIS A 394 -9.73 -26.39 -24.09
C HIS A 394 -8.25 -26.44 -23.71
N VAL A 395 -7.83 -27.54 -23.07
CA VAL A 395 -6.44 -27.75 -22.65
C VAL A 395 -5.74 -28.73 -23.57
N GLU A 396 -4.45 -28.54 -23.78
CA GLU A 396 -3.59 -29.47 -24.51
C GLU A 396 -2.75 -30.24 -23.49
N ASP A 397 -2.66 -31.56 -23.64
CA ASP A 397 -1.74 -32.37 -22.86
C ASP A 397 -0.32 -32.15 -23.38
N ILE A 398 0.51 -31.51 -22.56
CA ILE A 398 1.91 -31.22 -22.86
C ILE A 398 2.89 -32.18 -22.17
N GLY A 399 2.39 -33.15 -21.38
CA GLY A 399 3.18 -34.17 -20.70
C GLY A 399 2.77 -34.44 -19.25
N THR A 400 3.25 -35.58 -18.72
CA THR A 400 2.96 -36.06 -17.37
C THR A 400 4.11 -35.77 -16.41
N VAL A 401 3.84 -35.09 -15.30
CA VAL A 401 4.80 -34.96 -14.19
C VAL A 401 4.56 -36.10 -13.20
N SER A 402 5.52 -37.02 -13.08
CA SER A 402 5.48 -38.09 -12.07
C SER A 402 6.21 -37.64 -10.80
N ILE A 403 5.58 -37.83 -9.64
CA ILE A 403 6.27 -37.65 -8.35
C ILE A 403 7.26 -38.79 -8.20
N VAL A 404 8.56 -38.49 -8.34
CA VAL A 404 9.61 -39.44 -8.01
C VAL A 404 9.65 -39.52 -6.48
N GLY A 405 9.17 -40.63 -5.93
CA GLY A 405 9.29 -40.92 -4.49
C GLY A 405 10.75 -40.78 -4.05
N ARG A 406 10.97 -40.24 -2.84
CA ARG A 406 12.33 -40.20 -2.28
C ARG A 406 12.89 -41.63 -2.26
N PRO A 407 14.17 -41.84 -2.64
CA PRO A 407 14.84 -43.10 -2.30
C PRO A 407 14.78 -43.28 -0.78
N GLU A 408 14.44 -44.48 -0.35
CA GLU A 408 14.38 -44.88 1.07
C GLU A 408 15.70 -44.61 1.82
#